data_AF-A0A9P7FSA0-F1
#
_entry.id   AF-A0A9P7FSA0-F1
#
_cell.length_a   1.000
_cell.length_b   1.000
_cell.length_c   1.000
_cell.angle_alpha   90.00
_cell.angle_beta   90.00
_cell.angle_gamma   90.00
#
_symmetry.space_group_name_H-M   'P 1'
#
loop_
_entity.id
_entity.type
_entity.pdbx_description
1 polymer ?
#
loop_
_entity_poly.entity_id
_entity_poly.type
_entity_poly.pdbx_seq_one_letter_code
_entity_poly.pdbx_strand_id
1 'polypeptide(L)'
;MKQKKQAANFPETVTHAVNFGPRGLSGIGPFTAKNFKGRGVRVIVDSEKGRGDAELFSLLDVKCWSKKWSPSLVRTSKHPIMVAPSTVKASFISAVLDAGYHVELAGGGHYNAAALRSKVAEIQKLIPAEVGITLNTLYIDPRQFTFQFPLWQEEGLPVEGFCVAAGIPTTEKALEIIEGLKAAGIKHVAFKPGT
;
A
#
# COMPACT_ATOMS: atom_id res chain seq x y z
N MET A 1 27.09 19.98 7.69
CA MET A 1 26.31 19.02 6.85
C MET A 1 26.07 19.48 5.41
N LYS A 2 25.85 20.78 5.12
CA LYS A 2 25.63 21.27 3.73
C LYS A 2 26.81 20.97 2.77
N GLN A 3 28.06 21.15 3.20
CA GLN A 3 29.24 20.92 2.34
C GLN A 3 29.41 19.46 1.85
N LYS A 4 29.10 18.44 2.67
CA LYS A 4 29.22 17.03 2.24
C LYS A 4 28.18 16.63 1.19
N LYS A 5 27.00 17.26 1.16
CA LYS A 5 25.99 17.02 0.12
C LYS A 5 26.40 17.58 -1.24
N GLN A 6 27.14 18.70 -1.26
CA GLN A 6 27.70 19.26 -2.49
C GLN A 6 28.85 18.41 -3.03
N ALA A 7 29.73 17.92 -2.16
CA ALA A 7 30.86 17.07 -2.56
C ALA A 7 30.44 15.70 -3.13
N ALA A 8 29.29 15.18 -2.71
CA ALA A 8 28.76 13.90 -3.20
C ALA A 8 27.68 14.07 -4.28
N ASN A 9 27.59 15.22 -4.97
CA ASN A 9 26.58 15.43 -6.02
C ASN A 9 26.93 14.63 -7.28
N PHE A 10 26.66 13.33 -7.26
CA PHE A 10 26.94 12.43 -8.38
C PHE A 10 26.24 12.90 -9.67
N PRO A 11 26.90 12.79 -10.83
CA PRO A 11 26.25 12.93 -12.13
C PRO A 11 25.03 12.01 -12.27
N GLU A 12 24.06 12.39 -13.09
CA GLU A 12 22.83 11.60 -13.31
C GLU A 12 23.08 10.23 -13.96
N THR A 13 24.24 10.06 -14.59
CA THR A 13 24.68 8.81 -15.22
C THR A 13 25.24 7.79 -14.23
N VAL A 14 25.56 8.22 -13.00
CA VAL A 14 26.12 7.32 -11.98
C VAL A 14 25.05 6.37 -11.48
N THR A 15 25.32 5.08 -11.58
CA THR A 15 24.46 4.00 -11.03
C THR A 15 25.06 3.38 -9.78
N HIS A 16 26.39 3.41 -9.64
CA HIS A 16 27.13 2.79 -8.55
C HIS A 16 28.20 3.74 -7.99
N ALA A 17 28.39 3.69 -6.67
CA ALA A 17 29.50 4.35 -5.99
C ALA A 17 30.15 3.36 -5.01
N VAL A 18 31.47 3.19 -5.12
CA VAL A 18 32.21 2.24 -4.26
C VAL A 18 32.95 3.01 -3.18
N ASN A 19 32.72 2.63 -1.92
CA ASN A 19 33.43 3.17 -0.77
C ASN A 19 34.55 2.22 -0.35
N PHE A 20 35.79 2.62 -0.64
CA PHE A 20 37.01 2.00 -0.11
C PHE A 20 37.45 2.60 1.23
N GLY A 21 36.69 3.55 1.78
CA GLY A 21 37.03 4.23 3.03
C GLY A 21 36.98 3.30 4.24
N PRO A 22 37.76 3.60 5.30
CA PRO A 22 37.87 2.73 6.46
C PRO A 22 36.54 2.64 7.24
N ARG A 23 36.49 1.68 8.16
CA ARG A 23 35.36 1.42 9.09
C ARG A 23 34.12 0.78 8.47
N GLY A 24 34.16 0.32 7.22
CA GLY A 24 33.12 -0.51 6.60
C GLY A 24 31.69 0.04 6.81
N LEU A 25 30.82 -0.75 7.45
CA LEU A 25 29.43 -0.38 7.75
C LEU A 25 29.26 0.79 8.75
N SER A 26 30.31 1.11 9.50
CA SER A 26 30.36 2.29 10.38
C SER A 26 31.03 3.50 9.71
N GLY A 27 31.44 3.35 8.44
CA GLY A 27 32.07 4.38 7.63
C GLY A 27 31.09 5.28 6.87
N ILE A 28 31.61 6.03 5.89
CA ILE A 28 30.82 7.00 5.10
C ILE A 28 29.87 6.33 4.10
N GLY A 29 30.10 5.06 3.75
CA GLY A 29 29.31 4.30 2.78
C GLY A 29 27.81 4.27 3.10
N PRO A 30 27.38 3.74 4.26
CA PRO A 30 25.95 3.67 4.59
C PRO A 30 25.27 5.04 4.77
N PHE A 31 26.03 6.05 5.21
CA PHE A 31 25.54 7.43 5.24
C PHE A 31 25.26 7.95 3.82
N THR A 32 26.17 7.68 2.88
CA THR A 32 26.01 8.03 1.46
C THR A 32 24.83 7.26 0.86
N ALA A 33 24.70 5.96 1.13
CA ALA A 33 23.57 5.14 0.68
C ALA A 33 22.21 5.73 1.10
N LYS A 34 22.11 6.22 2.35
CA LYS A 34 20.90 6.89 2.85
C LYS A 34 20.60 8.20 2.10
N ASN A 35 21.63 9.00 1.79
CA ASN A 35 21.46 10.25 1.04
C ASN A 35 20.99 10.05 -0.41
N PHE A 36 21.27 8.88 -0.99
CA PHE A 36 20.91 8.56 -2.38
C PHE A 36 19.78 7.53 -2.50
N LYS A 37 19.14 7.15 -1.40
CA LYS A 37 18.02 6.20 -1.41
C LYS A 37 16.94 6.66 -2.40
N GLY A 38 16.63 5.80 -3.36
CA GLY A 38 15.63 6.05 -4.39
C GLY A 38 16.07 6.89 -5.58
N ARG A 39 17.29 7.43 -5.58
CA ARG A 39 17.81 8.25 -6.70
C ARG A 39 18.46 7.42 -7.81
N GLY A 40 18.47 6.10 -7.70
CA GLY A 40 19.10 5.23 -8.69
C GLY A 40 20.62 5.08 -8.51
N VAL A 41 21.18 5.42 -7.35
CA VAL A 41 22.60 5.19 -7.02
C VAL A 41 22.71 4.12 -5.94
N ARG A 42 23.42 3.03 -6.24
CA ARG A 42 23.77 1.97 -5.28
C ARG A 42 25.16 2.23 -4.72
N VAL A 43 25.26 2.34 -3.40
CA VAL A 43 26.55 2.49 -2.72
C VAL A 43 27.03 1.12 -2.25
N ILE A 44 28.15 0.66 -2.81
CA ILE A 44 28.83 -0.58 -2.43
C ILE A 44 29.91 -0.22 -1.42
N VAL A 45 29.96 -0.94 -0.30
CA VAL A 45 30.99 -0.76 0.72
C VAL A 45 31.95 -1.92 0.60
N ASP A 46 33.11 -1.66 0.02
CA ASP A 46 34.20 -2.62 -0.05
C ASP A 46 34.84 -2.67 1.34
N SER A 47 34.70 -3.78 2.05
CA SER A 47 35.17 -3.91 3.42
C SER A 47 35.79 -5.27 3.57
N GLU A 48 36.99 -5.36 4.14
CA GLU A 48 37.70 -6.62 4.34
C GLU A 48 36.78 -7.69 4.98
N LYS A 49 36.30 -8.60 4.12
CA LYS A 49 35.38 -9.72 4.39
C LYS A 49 33.94 -9.29 4.71
N GLY A 50 33.13 -9.12 3.66
CA GLY A 50 31.69 -8.92 3.79
C GLY A 50 30.87 -9.16 2.52
N ARG A 51 29.57 -8.79 2.56
CA ARG A 51 28.65 -8.87 1.39
C ARG A 51 29.00 -7.88 0.28
N GLY A 52 29.69 -6.79 0.59
CA GLY A 52 30.03 -5.74 -0.38
C GLY A 52 31.00 -6.23 -1.47
N ASP A 53 31.97 -7.06 -1.10
CA ASP A 53 32.96 -7.64 -2.00
C ASP A 53 32.28 -8.54 -3.04
N ALA A 54 31.32 -9.37 -2.60
CA ALA A 54 30.51 -10.18 -3.51
C ALA A 54 29.58 -9.32 -4.40
N GLU A 55 29.08 -8.20 -3.87
CA GLU A 55 28.21 -7.29 -4.61
C GLU A 55 28.95 -6.55 -5.73
N LEU A 56 30.24 -6.24 -5.54
CA LEU A 56 31.09 -5.62 -6.56
C LEU A 56 31.16 -6.44 -7.85
N PHE A 57 31.08 -7.77 -7.73
CA PHE A 57 31.07 -8.70 -8.87
C PHE A 57 29.66 -9.10 -9.32
N SER A 58 28.61 -8.50 -8.76
CA SER A 58 27.22 -8.81 -9.08
C SER A 58 26.60 -7.78 -10.02
N LEU A 59 25.76 -8.24 -10.95
CA LEU A 59 25.04 -7.38 -11.90
C LEU A 59 23.68 -6.94 -11.34
N LEU A 60 23.68 -6.16 -10.25
CA LEU A 60 22.43 -5.66 -9.67
C LEU A 60 21.86 -4.48 -10.45
N ASP A 61 20.57 -4.56 -10.75
CA ASP A 61 19.82 -3.44 -11.33
C ASP A 61 19.38 -2.44 -10.26
N VAL A 62 19.66 -1.15 -10.50
CA VAL A 62 19.43 -0.08 -9.53
C VAL A 62 18.19 0.72 -9.92
N LYS A 63 17.18 0.68 -9.05
CA LYS A 63 15.89 1.33 -9.31
C LYS A 63 15.91 2.80 -8.91
N CYS A 64 15.72 3.67 -9.90
CA CYS A 64 15.40 5.08 -9.68
C CYS A 64 13.89 5.24 -9.50
N TRP A 65 13.47 5.81 -8.37
CA TRP A 65 12.06 5.89 -7.97
C TRP A 65 11.25 6.78 -8.90
N SER A 66 11.82 7.92 -9.32
CA SER A 66 11.17 8.84 -10.25
C SER A 66 10.94 8.19 -11.60
N LYS A 67 11.85 7.33 -12.09
CA LYS A 67 11.66 6.60 -13.35
C LYS A 67 10.68 5.42 -13.20
N LYS A 68 10.75 4.70 -12.09
CA LYS A 68 9.95 3.49 -11.86
C LYS A 68 8.48 3.79 -11.55
N TRP A 69 8.22 4.86 -10.80
CA TRP A 69 6.88 5.20 -10.30
C TRP A 69 6.43 6.59 -10.74
N SER A 70 7.02 7.15 -11.81
CA SER A 70 6.48 8.35 -12.45
C SER A 70 5.05 8.10 -12.90
N PRO A 71 4.11 9.01 -12.59
CA PRO A 71 2.78 9.00 -13.20
C PRO A 71 2.91 9.04 -14.72
N SER A 72 2.09 8.25 -15.41
CA SER A 72 1.99 8.23 -16.86
C SER A 72 0.52 8.25 -17.28
N LEU A 73 0.27 8.65 -18.52
CA LEU A 73 -1.07 8.69 -19.09
C LEU A 73 -1.37 7.35 -19.75
N VAL A 74 -2.51 6.77 -19.40
CA VAL A 74 -3.06 5.55 -20.00
C VAL A 74 -4.56 5.72 -20.16
N ARG A 75 -5.15 5.15 -21.22
CA ARG A 75 -6.61 5.10 -21.38
C ARG A 75 -7.16 3.99 -20.48
N THR A 76 -7.90 4.37 -19.44
CA THR A 76 -8.46 3.45 -18.44
C THR A 76 -9.84 3.95 -17.98
N SER A 77 -10.67 3.06 -17.45
CA SER A 77 -12.00 3.37 -16.89
C SER A 77 -11.98 3.77 -15.41
N LYS A 78 -10.91 3.42 -14.66
CA LYS A 78 -10.77 3.75 -13.23
C LYS A 78 -9.68 4.79 -13.00
N HIS A 79 -9.98 5.77 -12.16
CA HIS A 79 -9.05 6.83 -11.78
C HIS A 79 -8.19 6.42 -10.58
N PRO A 80 -6.90 6.81 -10.50
CA PRO A 80 -6.03 6.53 -9.35
C PRO A 80 -6.30 7.50 -8.19
N ILE A 81 -7.58 7.79 -7.93
CA ILE A 81 -8.06 8.68 -6.86
C ILE A 81 -9.20 7.94 -6.16
N MET A 82 -9.18 7.94 -4.83
CA MET A 82 -10.24 7.36 -4.01
C MET A 82 -10.73 8.33 -2.94
N VAL A 83 -11.95 8.11 -2.46
CA VAL A 83 -12.54 8.84 -1.33
C VAL A 83 -12.46 7.98 -0.07
N ALA A 84 -11.85 8.50 1.00
CA ALA A 84 -11.71 7.83 2.28
C ALA A 84 -11.80 8.82 3.46
N PRO A 85 -12.37 8.45 4.62
CA PRO A 85 -13.52 7.55 4.87
C PRO A 85 -14.83 8.35 4.78
N SER A 86 -15.78 7.94 3.96
CA SER A 86 -16.75 8.93 3.49
C SER A 86 -17.99 9.01 4.36
N THR A 87 -18.70 7.90 4.57
CA THR A 87 -20.01 7.90 5.26
C THR A 87 -20.65 6.50 5.22
N VAL A 88 -21.74 6.31 5.97
CA VAL A 88 -22.69 5.19 5.87
C VAL A 88 -23.83 5.46 4.87
N LYS A 89 -23.91 6.68 4.32
CA LYS A 89 -24.98 7.09 3.40
C LYS A 89 -24.79 6.45 2.02
N ALA A 90 -25.71 5.57 1.62
CA ALA A 90 -25.67 4.86 0.35
C ALA A 90 -25.64 5.80 -0.86
N SER A 91 -26.42 6.89 -0.84
CA SER A 91 -26.51 7.84 -1.96
C SER A 91 -25.17 8.46 -2.30
N PHE A 92 -24.37 8.83 -1.29
CA PHE A 92 -23.04 9.39 -1.49
C PHE A 92 -22.08 8.33 -2.04
N ILE A 93 -22.05 7.14 -1.45
CA ILE A 93 -21.19 6.04 -1.90
C ILE A 93 -21.50 5.69 -3.36
N SER A 94 -22.79 5.55 -3.67
CA SER A 94 -23.25 5.19 -5.02
C SER A 94 -22.89 6.25 -6.05
N ALA A 95 -23.05 7.54 -5.72
CA ALA A 95 -22.67 8.64 -6.61
C ALA A 95 -21.17 8.66 -6.93
N VAL A 96 -20.30 8.34 -5.95
CA VAL A 96 -18.85 8.28 -6.17
C VAL A 96 -18.47 7.08 -7.04
N LEU A 97 -19.09 5.92 -6.78
CA LEU A 97 -18.89 4.70 -7.56
C LEU A 97 -19.37 4.85 -9.01
N ASP A 98 -20.53 5.46 -9.23
CA ASP A 98 -21.09 5.77 -10.56
C ASP A 98 -20.20 6.75 -11.35
N ALA A 99 -19.59 7.72 -10.66
CA ALA A 99 -18.62 8.63 -11.24
C ALA A 99 -17.26 7.97 -11.60
N GLY A 100 -17.09 6.67 -11.36
CA GLY A 100 -15.87 5.93 -11.70
C GLY A 100 -14.71 6.13 -10.72
N TYR A 101 -15.00 6.57 -9.50
CA TYR A 101 -14.02 6.69 -8.41
C TYR A 101 -14.21 5.58 -7.38
N HIS A 102 -13.11 5.16 -6.77
CA HIS A 102 -13.16 4.19 -5.69
C HIS A 102 -13.55 4.88 -4.37
N VAL A 103 -14.39 4.20 -3.57
CA VAL A 103 -14.80 4.67 -2.26
C VAL A 103 -15.08 3.49 -1.33
N GLU A 104 -14.82 3.71 -0.04
CA GLU A 104 -15.07 2.70 0.99
C GLU A 104 -16.39 3.01 1.74
N LEU A 105 -17.24 1.99 1.90
CA LEU A 105 -18.40 2.01 2.79
C LEU A 105 -17.92 1.97 4.25
N ALA A 106 -18.36 2.92 5.08
CA ALA A 106 -18.00 2.92 6.50
C ALA A 106 -18.70 1.77 7.25
N GLY A 107 -17.94 0.80 7.75
CA GLY A 107 -18.44 -0.29 8.60
C GLY A 107 -18.89 0.19 9.98
N GLY A 108 -18.37 1.32 10.45
CA GLY A 108 -18.60 1.91 11.78
C GLY A 108 -20.06 2.11 12.19
N GLY A 109 -20.99 2.30 11.24
CA GLY A 109 -22.41 2.50 11.54
C GLY A 109 -23.31 1.29 11.28
N HIS A 110 -22.72 0.11 11.07
CA HIS A 110 -23.47 -1.14 10.89
C HIS A 110 -23.19 -2.08 12.06
N TYR A 111 -24.22 -2.35 12.87
CA TYR A 111 -24.07 -3.08 14.13
C TYR A 111 -24.34 -4.59 14.03
N ASN A 112 -24.77 -5.07 12.87
CA ASN A 112 -24.99 -6.49 12.60
C ASN A 112 -24.92 -6.78 11.09
N ALA A 113 -24.83 -8.05 10.73
CA ALA A 113 -24.72 -8.50 9.34
C ALA A 113 -25.93 -8.11 8.49
N ALA A 114 -27.15 -8.16 9.03
CA ALA A 114 -28.36 -7.81 8.30
C ALA A 114 -28.39 -6.33 7.88
N ALA A 115 -28.00 -5.43 8.79
CA ALA A 115 -27.90 -4.00 8.51
C ALA A 115 -26.84 -3.69 7.46
N LEU A 116 -25.69 -4.38 7.49
CA LEU A 116 -24.63 -4.20 6.50
C LEU A 116 -25.06 -4.74 5.12
N ARG A 117 -25.62 -5.96 5.05
CA ARG A 117 -26.18 -6.54 3.82
C ARG A 117 -27.27 -5.66 3.20
N SER A 118 -28.17 -5.13 4.02
CA SER A 118 -29.22 -4.21 3.57
C SER A 118 -28.62 -2.96 2.94
N LYS A 119 -27.56 -2.40 3.54
CA LYS A 119 -26.86 -1.23 2.98
C LYS A 119 -26.13 -1.55 1.68
N VAL A 120 -25.47 -2.69 1.61
CA VAL A 120 -24.80 -3.19 0.41
C VAL A 120 -25.82 -3.37 -0.73
N ALA A 121 -26.98 -3.99 -0.46
CA ALA A 121 -28.05 -4.17 -1.43
C ALA A 121 -28.68 -2.85 -1.89
N GLU A 122 -28.76 -1.83 -1.02
CA GLU A 122 -29.19 -0.48 -1.38
C GLU A 122 -28.21 0.17 -2.37
N ILE A 123 -26.91 0.08 -2.11
CA ILE A 123 -25.86 0.63 -2.98
C ILE A 123 -25.85 -0.08 -4.34
N GLN A 124 -25.94 -1.41 -4.35
CA GLN A 124 -25.94 -2.22 -5.57
C GLN A 124 -27.02 -1.83 -6.58
N LYS A 125 -28.19 -1.37 -6.10
CA LYS A 125 -29.29 -0.92 -6.97
C LYS A 125 -28.98 0.40 -7.70
N LEU A 126 -28.01 1.15 -7.22
CA LEU A 126 -27.68 2.50 -7.67
C LEU A 126 -26.36 2.57 -8.45
N ILE A 127 -25.59 1.48 -8.53
CA ILE A 127 -24.29 1.44 -9.20
C ILE A 127 -24.29 0.43 -10.35
N PRO A 128 -23.39 0.58 -11.35
CA PRO A 128 -23.23 -0.41 -12.41
C PRO A 128 -22.81 -1.79 -11.87
N ALA A 129 -23.29 -2.87 -12.49
CA ALA A 129 -23.08 -4.25 -12.01
C ALA A 129 -21.60 -4.69 -11.90
N GLU A 130 -20.70 -4.03 -12.62
CA GLU A 130 -19.27 -4.32 -12.62
C GLU A 130 -18.48 -3.59 -11.52
N VAL A 131 -19.13 -2.67 -10.81
CA VAL A 131 -18.49 -1.85 -9.77
C VAL A 131 -18.62 -2.55 -8.42
N GLY A 132 -17.48 -2.86 -7.82
CA GLY A 132 -17.43 -3.53 -6.54
C GLY A 132 -17.41 -2.58 -5.35
N ILE A 133 -17.90 -3.07 -4.21
CA ILE A 133 -17.95 -2.32 -2.96
C ILE A 133 -16.75 -2.71 -2.09
N THR A 134 -16.18 -1.74 -1.38
CA THR A 134 -15.10 -1.97 -0.41
C THR A 134 -15.55 -1.54 0.97
N LEU A 135 -15.34 -2.39 1.98
CA LEU A 135 -15.73 -2.10 3.36
C LEU A 135 -14.56 -1.51 4.14
N ASN A 136 -14.78 -0.37 4.80
CA ASN A 136 -13.87 0.15 5.81
C ASN A 136 -14.26 -0.38 7.20
N THR A 137 -13.42 -1.24 7.77
CA THR A 137 -13.63 -1.83 9.10
C THR A 137 -12.71 -1.22 10.14
N LEU A 138 -13.19 -1.14 11.39
CA LEU A 138 -12.42 -0.63 12.53
C LEU A 138 -11.84 -1.80 13.30
N TYR A 139 -10.53 -2.02 13.21
CA TYR A 139 -9.84 -3.14 13.88
C TYR A 139 -9.88 -3.01 15.41
N ILE A 140 -9.87 -1.77 15.93
CA ILE A 140 -10.02 -1.48 17.36
C ILE A 140 -11.43 -1.74 17.93
N ASP A 141 -12.43 -2.01 17.09
CA ASP A 141 -13.78 -2.40 17.54
C ASP A 141 -14.00 -3.90 17.27
N PRO A 142 -13.68 -4.79 18.24
CA PRO A 142 -13.88 -6.22 18.08
C PRO A 142 -15.33 -6.59 17.83
N ARG A 143 -16.31 -5.82 18.34
CA ARG A 143 -17.73 -6.15 18.19
C ARG A 143 -18.14 -6.09 16.73
N GLN A 144 -17.68 -5.06 16.03
CA GLN A 144 -17.93 -4.90 14.60
C GLN A 144 -17.04 -5.82 13.77
N PHE A 145 -15.74 -5.83 14.05
CA PHE A 145 -14.78 -6.59 13.25
C PHE A 145 -15.10 -8.10 13.24
N THR A 146 -15.53 -8.65 14.38
CA THR A 146 -15.82 -10.09 14.54
C THR A 146 -16.92 -10.59 13.61
N PHE A 147 -17.91 -9.75 13.25
CA PHE A 147 -18.93 -10.15 12.29
C PHE A 147 -18.62 -9.65 10.88
N GLN A 148 -18.00 -8.48 10.73
CA GLN A 148 -17.73 -7.87 9.41
C GLN A 148 -16.69 -8.65 8.62
N PHE A 149 -15.63 -9.12 9.27
CA PHE A 149 -14.57 -9.89 8.61
C PHE A 149 -15.08 -11.21 8.01
N PRO A 150 -15.68 -12.14 8.78
CA PRO A 150 -16.19 -13.39 8.20
C PRO A 150 -17.33 -13.15 7.21
N LEU A 151 -18.22 -12.19 7.48
CA LEU A 151 -19.28 -11.82 6.54
C LEU A 151 -18.69 -11.48 5.17
N TRP A 152 -17.64 -10.66 5.13
CA TRP A 152 -17.03 -10.23 3.86
C TRP A 152 -16.37 -11.37 3.09
N GLN A 153 -15.97 -12.45 3.77
CA GLN A 153 -15.46 -13.66 3.13
C GLN A 153 -16.58 -14.48 2.48
N GLU A 154 -17.82 -14.34 2.92
CA GLU A 154 -18.98 -15.10 2.46
C GLU A 154 -19.79 -14.37 1.37
N GLU A 155 -19.77 -13.04 1.31
CA GLU A 155 -20.66 -12.25 0.44
C GLU A 155 -20.45 -12.50 -1.07
N GLY A 156 -19.23 -12.84 -1.50
CA GLY A 156 -18.91 -13.00 -2.91
C GLY A 156 -19.12 -11.70 -3.72
N LEU A 157 -19.49 -11.80 -5.01
CA LEU A 157 -19.79 -10.59 -5.77
C LEU A 157 -21.05 -9.91 -5.21
N PRO A 158 -21.05 -8.58 -5.02
CA PRO A 158 -20.13 -7.59 -5.59
C PRO A 158 -19.15 -6.97 -4.58
N VAL A 159 -18.70 -7.70 -3.56
CA VAL A 159 -17.64 -7.19 -2.69
C VAL A 159 -16.28 -7.28 -3.39
N GLU A 160 -15.50 -6.20 -3.39
CA GLU A 160 -14.22 -6.09 -4.14
C GLU A 160 -13.01 -5.87 -3.23
N GLY A 161 -13.19 -5.23 -2.09
CA GLY A 161 -12.08 -4.85 -1.22
C GLY A 161 -12.42 -4.82 0.26
N PHE A 162 -11.39 -4.90 1.10
CA PHE A 162 -11.54 -4.80 2.55
C PHE A 162 -10.44 -3.90 3.13
N CYS A 163 -10.83 -2.89 3.90
CA CYS A 163 -9.91 -1.99 4.57
C CYS A 163 -9.91 -2.25 6.07
N VAL A 164 -8.72 -2.49 6.62
CA VAL A 164 -8.42 -2.57 8.05
C VAL A 164 -7.95 -1.19 8.51
N ALA A 165 -8.80 -0.47 9.23
CA ALA A 165 -8.54 0.87 9.73
C ALA A 165 -8.57 0.92 11.26
N ALA A 166 -8.12 2.05 11.83
CA ALA A 166 -8.12 2.30 13.26
C ALA A 166 -7.52 1.14 14.07
N GLY A 167 -6.24 0.85 13.82
CA GLY A 167 -5.51 -0.27 14.40
C GLY A 167 -4.82 -1.08 13.31
N ILE A 168 -3.60 -1.54 13.61
CA ILE A 168 -2.83 -2.39 12.70
C ILE A 168 -2.61 -3.74 13.38
N PRO A 169 -3.03 -4.85 12.74
CA PRO A 169 -2.79 -6.20 13.26
C PRO A 169 -1.29 -6.51 13.32
N THR A 170 -0.92 -7.53 14.12
CA THR A 170 0.42 -8.11 14.03
C THR A 170 0.64 -8.72 12.64
N THR A 171 1.89 -8.97 12.26
CA THR A 171 2.21 -9.57 10.95
C THR A 171 1.49 -10.90 10.73
N GLU A 172 1.42 -11.75 11.76
CA GLU A 172 0.77 -13.06 11.69
C GLU A 172 -0.74 -12.92 11.48
N LYS A 173 -1.38 -11.99 12.20
CA LYS A 173 -2.81 -11.74 12.06
C LYS A 173 -3.15 -11.04 10.74
N ALA A 174 -2.28 -10.14 10.27
CA ALA A 174 -2.40 -9.52 8.95
C ALA A 174 -2.34 -10.57 7.84
N LEU A 175 -1.42 -11.53 7.95
CA LEU A 175 -1.29 -12.65 7.01
C LEU A 175 -2.57 -13.49 6.99
N GLU A 176 -3.10 -13.87 8.15
CA GLU A 176 -4.37 -14.61 8.26
C GLU A 176 -5.53 -13.86 7.57
N ILE A 177 -5.65 -12.55 7.83
CA ILE A 177 -6.66 -11.68 7.22
C ILE A 177 -6.50 -11.67 5.69
N ILE A 178 -5.28 -11.46 5.18
CA ILE A 178 -4.99 -11.38 3.75
C ILE A 178 -5.29 -12.72 3.07
N GLU A 179 -4.85 -13.84 3.65
CA GLU A 179 -5.06 -15.18 3.08
C GLU A 179 -6.55 -15.54 3.07
N GLY A 180 -7.26 -15.26 4.16
CA GLY A 180 -8.70 -15.51 4.26
C GLY A 180 -9.51 -14.71 3.23
N LEU A 181 -9.18 -13.43 3.03
CA LEU A 181 -9.87 -12.57 2.05
C LEU A 181 -9.47 -12.93 0.60
N LYS A 182 -8.20 -13.29 0.38
CA LYS A 182 -7.72 -13.73 -0.94
C LYS A 182 -8.39 -15.05 -1.34
N ALA A 183 -8.55 -15.99 -0.41
CA ALA A 183 -9.28 -17.24 -0.65
C ALA A 183 -10.76 -16.99 -1.00
N ALA A 184 -11.36 -15.95 -0.44
CA ALA A 184 -12.71 -15.49 -0.76
C ALA A 184 -12.82 -14.68 -2.07
N GLY A 185 -11.71 -14.45 -2.78
CA GLY A 185 -11.71 -13.71 -4.06
C GLY A 185 -11.71 -12.19 -3.93
N ILE A 186 -11.43 -11.64 -2.74
CA ILE A 186 -11.28 -10.19 -2.53
C ILE A 186 -10.05 -9.68 -3.26
N LYS A 187 -10.21 -8.64 -4.09
CA LYS A 187 -9.16 -8.18 -5.01
C LYS A 187 -8.06 -7.38 -4.32
N HIS A 188 -8.40 -6.69 -3.22
CA HIS A 188 -7.43 -5.89 -2.48
C HIS A 188 -7.76 -5.81 -0.99
N VAL A 189 -6.71 -5.71 -0.19
CA VAL A 189 -6.78 -5.42 1.24
C VAL A 189 -6.00 -4.14 1.50
N ALA A 190 -6.62 -3.17 2.16
CA ALA A 190 -5.99 -1.92 2.55
C ALA A 190 -5.74 -1.89 4.06
N PHE A 191 -4.61 -1.31 4.46
CA PHE A 191 -4.30 -1.02 5.85
C PHE A 191 -4.09 0.49 6.00
N LYS A 192 -4.64 1.09 7.06
CA LYS A 192 -4.48 2.53 7.35
C LYS A 192 -3.59 2.73 8.59
N PRO A 193 -2.25 2.67 8.45
CA PRO A 193 -1.34 2.89 9.56
C PRO A 193 -1.38 4.35 10.01
N GLY A 194 -1.41 4.57 11.32
CA GLY A 194 -1.31 5.90 11.91
C GLY A 194 0.11 6.29 12.33
N THR A 195 0.97 5.30 12.59
CA THR A 195 2.35 5.42 13.07
C THR A 195 3.17 4.25 12.59
#